data_AF-A0A142XQN3-F1
#
_entry.id   AF-A0A142XQN3-F1
#
_cell.length_a   1.000
_cell.length_b   1.000
_cell.length_c   1.000
_cell.angle_alpha   90.00
_cell.angle_beta   90.00
_cell.angle_gamma   90.00
#
_symmetry.space_group_name_H-M   'P 1'
#
loop_
_entity.id
_entity.type
_entity.pdbx_description
1 polymer ?
#
loop_
_entity_poly.entity_id
_entity_poly.type
_entity_poly.pdbx_seq_one_letter_code
_entity_poly.pdbx_strand_id
1 'polypeptide(L)'
;MEAAREALGEGVAITIDRFHVMKNFQDGLTAARRELQRGLSAEARSRLKGSRWWWVTNPENLREEDREPFARLRQEFPALGALWDQREGLRAIFEDRSLATADQGQERLEDWMCGVRKLGLSSLDKFCKTLTNWMGRIANYFPNRSSNGRTEGFNHGLRSILWRAWGMVNFKNFRLRVLDRFGRAKT
;
A
#
# COMPACT_ATOMS: atom_id res chain seq x y z
N MET A 1 -7.29 -17.14 9.55
CA MET A 1 -7.28 -16.15 10.64
C MET A 1 -7.61 -16.82 11.96
N GLU A 2 -8.63 -17.69 12.02
CA GLU A 2 -8.79 -18.70 13.11
C GLU A 2 -7.48 -19.47 13.36
N ALA A 3 -6.91 -20.06 12.30
CA ALA A 3 -5.74 -20.93 12.40
C ALA A 3 -4.47 -20.26 12.99
N ALA A 4 -4.35 -18.93 12.91
CA ALA A 4 -3.19 -18.22 13.48
C ALA A 4 -3.35 -17.98 14.99
N ARG A 5 -4.60 -17.79 15.47
CA ARG A 5 -4.90 -17.69 16.92
C ARG A 5 -4.82 -19.06 17.58
N GLU A 6 -5.33 -20.10 16.92
CA GLU A 6 -5.23 -21.48 17.41
C GLU A 6 -3.77 -21.96 17.56
N ALA A 7 -2.88 -21.55 16.66
CA ALA A 7 -1.50 -22.03 16.66
C ALA A 7 -0.54 -21.22 17.57
N LEU A 8 -0.84 -19.95 17.87
CA LEU A 8 0.10 -19.03 18.53
C LEU A 8 -0.38 -18.53 19.91
N GLY A 9 -1.59 -18.89 20.32
CA GLY A 9 -2.17 -18.49 21.61
C GLY A 9 -2.78 -17.07 21.61
N GLU A 10 -3.54 -16.76 22.66
CA GLU A 10 -4.35 -15.54 22.77
C GLU A 10 -3.53 -14.23 22.93
N GLY A 11 -2.23 -14.33 23.19
CA GLY A 11 -1.33 -13.18 23.39
C GLY A 11 -0.79 -12.52 22.11
N VAL A 12 -1.11 -13.04 20.92
CA VAL A 12 -0.57 -12.51 19.65
C VAL A 12 -1.52 -11.51 19.02
N ALA A 13 -1.10 -10.24 18.97
CA ALA A 13 -1.79 -9.21 18.21
C ALA A 13 -1.68 -9.50 16.71
N ILE A 14 -2.84 -9.67 16.06
CA ILE A 14 -2.91 -9.79 14.60
C ILE A 14 -2.75 -8.40 13.99
N THR A 15 -1.72 -8.23 13.17
CA THR A 15 -1.39 -6.97 12.49
C THR A 15 -1.61 -7.08 10.98
N ILE A 16 -2.23 -6.06 10.39
CA ILE A 16 -2.23 -5.88 8.94
C ILE A 16 -1.05 -5.01 8.56
N ASP A 17 -0.24 -5.51 7.63
CA ASP A 17 0.93 -4.81 7.13
C ASP A 17 0.54 -3.56 6.30
N ARG A 18 1.32 -2.48 6.47
CA ARG A 18 1.11 -1.21 5.76
C ARG A 18 1.09 -1.36 4.23
N PHE A 19 1.82 -2.31 3.65
CA PHE A 19 1.87 -2.55 2.21
C PHE A 19 0.48 -2.92 1.68
N HIS A 20 -0.27 -3.76 2.40
CA HIS A 20 -1.62 -4.12 1.99
C HIS A 20 -2.57 -2.92 2.05
N VAL A 21 -2.40 -2.05 3.06
CA VAL A 21 -3.17 -0.80 3.16
C VAL A 21 -2.84 0.14 2.01
N MET A 22 -1.55 0.39 1.75
CA MET A 22 -1.09 1.26 0.66
C MET A 22 -1.52 0.72 -0.72
N LYS A 23 -1.44 -0.60 -0.93
CA LYS A 23 -1.91 -1.24 -2.16
C LYS A 23 -3.41 -1.04 -2.35
N ASN A 24 -4.21 -1.29 -1.32
CA ASN A 24 -5.65 -1.09 -1.38
C ASN A 24 -6.01 0.39 -1.62
N PHE A 25 -5.26 1.32 -1.02
CA PHE A 25 -5.42 2.74 -1.27
C PHE A 25 -5.08 3.09 -2.72
N GLN A 26 -4.03 2.52 -3.31
CA GLN A 26 -3.63 2.78 -4.69
C GLN A 26 -4.67 2.32 -5.73
N ASP A 27 -5.40 1.24 -5.43
CA ASP A 27 -6.56 0.81 -6.23
C ASP A 27 -7.69 1.86 -6.16
N GLY A 28 -8.01 2.34 -4.95
CA GLY A 28 -8.96 3.42 -4.71
C GLY A 28 -8.57 4.74 -5.37
N LEU A 29 -7.29 5.09 -5.31
CA LEU A 29 -6.66 6.26 -5.94
C LEU A 29 -6.80 6.20 -7.47
N THR A 30 -6.57 5.03 -8.07
CA THR A 30 -6.73 4.83 -9.51
C THR A 30 -8.18 5.02 -9.95
N ALA A 31 -9.13 4.51 -9.16
CA ALA A 31 -10.55 4.72 -9.39
C ALA A 31 -10.96 6.20 -9.22
N ALA A 32 -10.48 6.85 -8.17
CA ALA A 32 -10.70 8.27 -7.86
C ALA A 32 -10.19 9.18 -8.98
N ARG A 33 -8.97 8.91 -9.48
CA ARG A 33 -8.40 9.63 -10.63
C ARG A 33 -9.28 9.51 -11.87
N ARG A 34 -9.83 8.31 -12.13
CA ARG A 34 -10.76 8.09 -13.25
C ARG A 34 -12.09 8.82 -13.04
N GLU A 35 -12.58 8.86 -11.81
CA GLU A 35 -13.79 9.60 -11.43
C GLU A 35 -13.64 11.10 -11.70
N LEU A 36 -12.56 11.72 -11.21
CA LEU A 36 -12.23 13.11 -11.49
C LEU A 36 -12.07 13.38 -12.99
N GLN A 37 -11.37 12.50 -13.71
CA GLN A 37 -11.16 12.68 -15.15
C GLN A 37 -12.44 12.59 -15.98
N ARG A 38 -13.47 11.87 -15.53
CA ARG A 38 -14.77 11.81 -16.23
C ARG A 38 -15.50 13.16 -16.21
N GLY A 39 -15.29 13.98 -15.18
CA GLY A 39 -15.87 15.33 -15.07
C GLY A 39 -15.16 16.40 -15.91
N LEU A 40 -14.02 16.07 -16.54
CA LEU A 40 -13.21 17.02 -17.30
C LEU A 40 -13.60 17.04 -18.79
N SER A 41 -13.45 18.21 -19.42
CA SER A 41 -13.57 18.37 -20.87
C SER A 41 -12.58 17.48 -21.62
N ALA A 42 -12.83 17.22 -22.91
CA ALA A 42 -11.92 16.44 -23.74
C ALA A 42 -10.53 17.11 -23.84
N GLU A 43 -10.48 18.44 -23.91
CA GLU A 43 -9.25 19.23 -23.91
C GLU A 43 -8.49 19.07 -22.59
N ALA A 44 -9.17 19.24 -21.45
CA ALA A 44 -8.55 19.06 -20.14
C ALA A 44 -8.03 17.63 -19.94
N ARG A 45 -8.76 16.62 -20.42
CA ARG A 45 -8.30 15.22 -20.39
C ARG A 45 -7.08 14.96 -21.26
N SER A 46 -6.94 15.65 -22.39
CA SER A 46 -5.79 15.46 -23.29
C SER A 46 -4.48 15.90 -22.62
N ARG A 47 -4.52 16.97 -21.81
CA ARG A 47 -3.39 17.47 -21.00
C ARG A 47 -2.92 16.48 -19.94
N LEU A 48 -3.80 15.59 -19.47
CA LEU A 48 -3.48 14.54 -18.51
C LEU A 48 -2.90 13.26 -19.16
N LYS A 49 -2.84 13.17 -20.49
CA LYS A 49 -2.34 11.98 -21.18
C LYS A 49 -0.86 11.75 -20.85
N GLY A 50 -0.48 10.50 -20.56
CA GLY A 50 0.90 10.15 -20.18
C GLY A 50 1.26 10.43 -18.72
N SER A 51 0.54 11.32 -18.02
CA SER A 51 0.85 11.71 -16.63
C SER A 51 0.53 10.65 -15.57
N ARG A 52 -0.09 9.51 -15.94
CA ARG A 52 -0.61 8.51 -14.98
C ARG A 52 0.42 8.14 -13.91
N TRP A 53 1.65 7.87 -14.33
CA TRP A 53 2.70 7.40 -13.44
C TRP A 53 3.13 8.46 -12.43
N TRP A 54 3.07 9.74 -12.79
CA TRP A 54 3.40 10.83 -11.87
C TRP A 54 2.48 10.84 -10.64
N TRP A 55 1.20 10.54 -10.83
CA TRP A 55 0.20 10.50 -9.75
C TRP A 55 0.33 9.30 -8.79
N VAL A 56 1.09 8.26 -9.16
CA VAL A 56 1.15 7.00 -8.40
C VAL A 56 2.56 6.61 -7.99
N THR A 57 3.56 7.38 -8.41
CA THR A 57 4.97 7.20 -8.08
C THR A 57 5.32 8.02 -6.85
N ASN A 58 6.20 7.48 -6.00
CA ASN A 58 6.71 8.22 -4.85
C ASN A 58 7.55 9.44 -5.31
N PRO A 59 7.51 10.57 -4.59
CA PRO A 59 8.29 11.77 -4.93
C PRO A 59 9.77 11.49 -5.19
N GLU A 60 10.40 10.65 -4.36
CA GLU A 60 11.82 10.30 -4.48
C GLU A 60 12.16 9.47 -5.72
N ASN A 61 11.16 8.81 -6.32
CA ASN A 61 11.30 7.98 -7.51
C ASN A 61 10.87 8.73 -8.80
N LEU A 62 10.43 9.98 -8.69
CA LEU A 62 10.16 10.81 -9.87
C LEU A 62 11.49 11.26 -10.48
N ARG A 63 11.61 11.10 -11.80
CA ARG A 63 12.73 11.65 -12.57
C ARG A 63 12.79 13.16 -12.37
N GLU A 64 13.98 13.72 -12.27
CA GLU A 64 14.18 15.15 -12.05
C GLU A 64 13.48 16.01 -13.12
N GLU A 65 13.57 15.58 -14.38
CA GLU A 65 12.89 16.20 -15.53
C GLU A 65 11.36 16.21 -15.44
N ASP A 66 10.75 15.28 -14.67
CA ASP A 66 9.29 15.17 -14.54
C ASP A 66 8.74 16.02 -13.38
N ARG A 67 9.59 16.50 -12.45
CA ARG A 67 9.14 17.17 -11.21
C ARG A 67 8.42 18.49 -11.49
N GLU A 68 9.05 19.34 -12.30
CA GLU A 68 8.50 20.64 -12.71
C GLU A 68 7.21 20.50 -13.54
N PRO A 69 7.18 19.67 -14.60
CA PRO A 69 5.93 19.36 -15.31
C PRO A 69 4.83 18.83 -14.39
N PHE A 70 5.16 17.96 -13.45
CA PHE A 70 4.17 17.41 -12.52
C PHE A 70 3.64 18.46 -11.55
N ALA A 71 4.50 19.34 -11.04
CA ALA A 71 4.09 20.45 -10.18
C ALA A 71 3.09 21.39 -10.88
N ARG A 72 3.36 21.75 -12.15
CA ARG A 72 2.42 22.53 -12.97
C ARG A 72 1.09 21.79 -13.18
N LEU A 73 1.15 20.49 -13.45
CA LEU A 73 -0.05 19.68 -13.64
C LEU A 73 -0.90 19.60 -12.35
N ARG A 74 -0.27 19.57 -11.17
CA ARG A 74 -0.99 19.63 -9.89
C ARG A 74 -1.68 20.97 -9.66
N GLN A 75 -1.08 22.07 -10.09
CA GLN A 75 -1.69 23.41 -10.01
C GLN A 75 -2.87 23.54 -10.99
N GLU A 76 -2.72 23.00 -12.20
CA GLU A 76 -3.77 23.00 -13.22
C GLU A 76 -4.97 22.12 -12.84
N PHE A 77 -4.70 20.98 -12.17
CA PHE A 77 -5.72 20.03 -11.74
C PHE A 77 -5.72 19.88 -10.21
N PRO A 78 -6.20 20.89 -9.46
CA PRO A 78 -6.09 20.92 -8.00
C PRO A 78 -6.78 19.74 -7.31
N ALA A 79 -7.89 19.23 -7.86
CA ALA A 79 -8.55 18.03 -7.33
C ALA A 79 -7.67 16.76 -7.44
N LEU A 80 -6.90 16.63 -8.53
CA LEU A 80 -5.91 15.55 -8.67
C LEU A 80 -4.70 15.79 -7.77
N GLY A 81 -4.28 17.05 -7.60
CA GLY A 81 -3.27 17.45 -6.63
C GLY A 81 -3.63 17.03 -5.20
N ALA A 82 -4.84 17.39 -4.75
CA ALA A 82 -5.34 17.03 -3.43
C ALA A 82 -5.46 15.51 -3.24
N LEU A 83 -5.87 14.78 -4.29
CA LEU A 83 -5.91 13.32 -4.29
C LEU A 83 -4.50 12.72 -4.08
N TRP A 84 -3.49 13.28 -4.73
CA TRP A 84 -2.09 12.89 -4.55
C TRP A 84 -1.58 13.24 -3.14
N ASP A 85 -1.95 14.40 -2.61
CA ASP A 85 -1.60 14.79 -1.24
C ASP A 85 -2.16 13.80 -0.20
N GLN A 86 -3.36 13.26 -0.42
CA GLN A 86 -3.89 12.21 0.47
C GLN A 86 -3.06 10.92 0.40
N ARG A 87 -2.51 10.57 -0.76
CA ARG A 87 -1.60 9.42 -0.90
C ARG A 87 -0.33 9.60 -0.09
N GLU A 88 0.32 10.76 -0.25
CA GLU A 88 1.54 11.05 0.51
C GLU A 88 1.24 11.21 2.00
N GLY A 89 0.09 11.77 2.36
CA GLY A 89 -0.38 11.84 3.74
C GLY A 89 -0.51 10.46 4.38
N LEU A 90 -1.14 9.50 3.69
CA LEU A 90 -1.28 8.14 4.21
C LEU A 90 0.09 7.48 4.40
N ARG A 91 0.98 7.64 3.40
CA ARG A 91 2.34 7.13 3.47
C ARG A 91 3.10 7.72 4.65
N ALA A 92 3.03 9.04 4.82
CA ALA A 92 3.69 9.76 5.90
C ALA A 92 3.24 9.25 7.27
N ILE A 93 1.96 8.95 7.46
CA ILE A 93 1.44 8.36 8.72
C ILE A 93 2.14 7.04 9.02
N PHE A 94 2.21 6.12 8.05
CA PHE A 94 2.89 4.83 8.26
C PHE A 94 4.40 4.95 8.45
N GLU A 95 5.03 6.02 7.94
CA GLU A 95 6.47 6.27 8.05
C GLU A 95 6.85 7.12 9.28
N ASP A 96 5.89 7.84 9.88
CA ASP A 96 6.09 8.68 11.05
C ASP A 96 6.42 7.83 12.28
N ARG A 97 7.67 7.89 12.74
CA ARG A 97 8.20 7.11 13.87
C ARG A 97 7.76 7.61 15.24
N SER A 98 7.14 8.79 15.33
CA SER A 98 6.63 9.31 16.59
C SER A 98 5.37 8.58 17.08
N LEU A 99 4.63 7.95 16.16
CA LEU A 99 3.46 7.12 16.48
C LEU A 99 3.92 5.79 17.09
N ALA A 100 4.08 5.75 18.42
CA ALA A 100 4.64 4.61 19.14
C ALA A 100 3.58 3.62 19.65
N THR A 101 2.31 4.02 19.63
CA THR A 101 1.19 3.21 20.15
C THR A 101 0.14 2.97 19.07
N ALA A 102 -0.69 1.94 19.27
CA ALA A 102 -1.81 1.65 18.37
C ALA A 102 -2.83 2.80 18.37
N ASP A 103 -3.15 3.34 19.54
CA ASP A 103 -4.13 4.43 19.70
C ASP A 103 -3.71 5.70 18.94
N GLN A 104 -2.45 6.12 19.07
CA GLN A 104 -1.92 7.26 18.29
C GLN A 104 -2.01 7.02 16.78
N GLY A 105 -1.71 5.80 16.34
CA GLY A 105 -1.82 5.41 14.94
C GLY A 105 -3.25 5.42 14.43
N GLN A 106 -4.19 4.92 15.24
CA GLN A 106 -5.61 4.94 14.93
C GLN A 106 -6.14 6.38 14.81
N GLU A 107 -5.89 7.22 15.82
CA GLU A 107 -6.31 8.63 15.82
C GLU A 107 -5.81 9.35 14.56
N ARG A 108 -4.53 9.15 14.22
CA ARG A 108 -3.94 9.77 13.03
C ARG A 108 -4.57 9.28 11.72
N LEU A 109 -4.91 7.99 11.62
CA LEU A 109 -5.61 7.43 10.47
C LEU A 109 -7.05 7.92 10.37
N GLU A 110 -7.74 8.10 11.51
CA GLU A 110 -9.09 8.64 11.56
C GLU A 110 -9.15 10.10 11.10
N ASP A 111 -8.23 10.94 11.58
CA ASP A 111 -8.05 12.31 11.12
C ASP A 111 -7.79 12.38 9.61
N TRP A 112 -6.92 11.51 9.11
CA TRP A 112 -6.64 11.42 7.69
C TRP A 112 -7.88 11.01 6.88
N MET A 113 -8.69 10.06 7.37
CA MET A 113 -9.95 9.69 6.71
C MET A 113 -10.92 10.87 6.62
N CYS A 114 -10.95 11.75 7.61
CA CYS A 114 -11.74 12.99 7.53
C CYS A 114 -11.28 13.88 6.38
N GLY A 115 -9.97 14.00 6.15
CA GLY A 115 -9.40 14.70 4.99
C GLY A 115 -9.77 14.05 3.66
N VAL A 116 -9.69 12.72 3.57
CA VAL A 116 -10.05 11.96 2.38
C VAL A 116 -11.52 12.12 2.01
N ARG A 117 -12.42 12.01 3.00
CA ARG A 117 -13.87 12.13 2.76
C ARG A 117 -14.27 13.51 2.25
N LYS A 118 -13.55 14.58 2.63
CA LYS A 118 -13.78 15.94 2.11
C LYS A 118 -13.54 16.06 0.60
N LEU A 119 -12.83 15.11 -0.03
CA LEU A 119 -12.69 15.07 -1.48
C LEU A 119 -13.98 14.65 -2.21
N GLY A 120 -14.93 14.04 -1.51
CA GLY A 120 -16.24 13.66 -2.08
C GLY A 120 -16.17 12.58 -3.17
N LEU A 121 -15.14 11.72 -3.14
CA LEU A 121 -14.91 10.69 -4.17
C LEU A 121 -15.42 9.33 -3.72
N SER A 122 -16.38 8.79 -4.47
CA SER A 122 -17.10 7.56 -4.09
C SER A 122 -16.19 6.34 -3.94
N SER A 123 -15.09 6.29 -4.72
CA SER A 123 -14.11 5.22 -4.65
C SER A 123 -13.27 5.27 -3.36
N LEU A 124 -13.03 6.46 -2.80
CA LEU A 124 -12.31 6.62 -1.54
C LEU A 124 -13.19 6.34 -0.33
N ASP A 125 -14.50 6.56 -0.42
CA ASP A 125 -15.43 6.16 0.64
C ASP A 125 -15.41 4.65 0.87
N LYS A 126 -15.34 3.86 -0.21
CA LYS A 126 -15.19 2.39 -0.12
C LYS A 126 -13.89 2.00 0.57
N PHE A 127 -12.80 2.69 0.24
CA PHE A 127 -11.52 2.51 0.93
C PHE A 127 -11.64 2.85 2.42
N CYS A 128 -12.22 4.00 2.78
CA CYS A 128 -12.36 4.41 4.17
C CYS A 128 -13.22 3.44 4.98
N LYS A 129 -14.32 2.91 4.40
CA LYS A 129 -15.11 1.84 5.03
C LYS A 129 -14.28 0.60 5.32
N THR A 130 -13.44 0.19 4.36
CA THR A 130 -12.52 -0.92 4.55
C THR A 130 -11.51 -0.60 5.66
N LEU A 131 -10.90 0.58 5.64
CA LEU A 131 -9.94 0.99 6.65
C LEU A 131 -10.55 0.98 8.06
N THR A 132 -11.77 1.51 8.23
CA THR A 132 -12.53 1.46 9.49
C THR A 132 -12.75 0.02 9.97
N ASN A 133 -13.22 -0.89 9.10
CA ASN A 133 -13.49 -2.28 9.47
C ASN A 133 -12.27 -3.03 10.00
N TRP A 134 -11.07 -2.62 9.57
CA TRP A 134 -9.82 -3.27 9.92
C TRP A 134 -8.94 -2.41 10.84
N MET A 135 -9.46 -1.28 11.35
CA MET A 135 -8.68 -0.23 12.00
C MET A 135 -7.81 -0.76 13.13
N GLY A 136 -8.38 -1.49 14.11
CA GLY A 136 -7.59 -2.01 15.23
C GLY A 136 -6.43 -2.92 14.80
N ARG A 137 -6.60 -3.72 13.73
CA ARG A 137 -5.53 -4.59 13.22
C ARG A 137 -4.47 -3.81 12.44
N ILE A 138 -4.86 -2.71 11.80
CA ILE A 138 -3.92 -1.81 11.11
C ILE A 138 -3.15 -0.99 12.15
N ALA A 139 -3.82 -0.51 13.20
CA ALA A 139 -3.24 0.24 14.30
C ALA A 139 -2.16 -0.57 15.06
N ASN A 140 -2.31 -1.90 15.14
CA ASN A 140 -1.28 -2.80 15.67
C ASN A 140 0.06 -2.75 14.90
N TYR A 141 0.12 -2.10 13.74
CA TYR A 141 1.37 -1.84 13.01
C TYR A 141 2.26 -0.86 13.78
N PHE A 142 1.73 0.19 14.40
CA PHE A 142 2.55 1.31 14.87
C PHE A 142 3.55 1.00 16.00
N PRO A 143 3.22 0.15 17.00
CA PRO A 143 4.16 -0.19 18.06
C PRO A 143 5.39 -0.97 17.56
N ASN A 144 5.17 -1.98 16.73
CA ASN A 144 6.23 -2.93 16.34
C ASN A 144 6.76 -2.71 14.91
N ARG A 145 5.98 -2.05 14.05
CA ARG A 145 6.26 -1.73 12.65
C ARG A 145 6.76 -2.91 11.84
N SER A 146 6.29 -4.10 12.19
CA SER A 146 6.67 -5.34 11.56
C SER A 146 6.30 -5.27 10.09
N SER A 147 7.28 -5.55 9.22
CA SER A 147 7.06 -5.61 7.78
C SER A 147 7.00 -7.05 7.30
N ASN A 148 5.99 -7.37 6.50
CA ASN A 148 5.88 -8.62 5.76
C ASN A 148 6.92 -8.74 4.64
N GLY A 149 7.77 -7.74 4.38
CA GLY A 149 8.75 -7.75 3.30
C GLY A 149 9.70 -8.95 3.32
N ARG A 150 10.08 -9.45 4.51
CA ARG A 150 10.85 -10.70 4.63
C ARG A 150 10.05 -11.93 4.16
N THR A 151 8.80 -12.04 4.61
CA THR A 151 7.89 -13.14 4.26
C THR A 151 7.51 -13.09 2.77
N GLU A 152 7.30 -11.90 2.22
CA GLU A 152 7.02 -11.69 0.79
C GLU A 152 8.24 -12.01 -0.08
N GLY A 153 9.45 -11.62 0.34
CA GLY A 153 10.69 -12.00 -0.33
C GLY A 153 10.88 -13.51 -0.37
N PHE A 154 10.59 -14.19 0.74
CA PHE A 154 10.58 -15.66 0.80
C PHE A 154 9.54 -16.26 -0.16
N ASN A 155 8.30 -15.78 -0.12
CA ASN A 155 7.22 -16.25 -1.00
C ASN A 155 7.54 -16.04 -2.49
N HIS A 156 8.09 -14.89 -2.86
CA HIS A 156 8.53 -14.62 -4.23
C HIS A 156 9.65 -15.57 -4.65
N GLY A 157 10.58 -15.82 -3.73
CA GLY A 157 11.62 -16.80 -3.86
C GLY A 157 11.13 -18.23 -4.10
N LEU A 158 10.14 -18.69 -3.34
CA LEU A 158 9.47 -19.99 -3.53
C LEU A 158 8.80 -20.06 -4.91
N ARG A 159 8.07 -19.01 -5.32
CA ARG A 159 7.42 -18.92 -6.64
C ARG A 159 8.44 -18.98 -7.78
N SER A 160 9.58 -18.30 -7.65
CA SER A 160 10.66 -18.36 -8.62
C SER A 160 11.24 -19.77 -8.79
N ILE A 161 11.34 -20.55 -7.70
CA ILE A 161 11.75 -21.96 -7.75
C ILE A 161 10.69 -22.79 -8.52
N LEU A 162 9.40 -22.58 -8.26
CA LEU A 162 8.32 -23.28 -8.95
C LEU A 162 8.26 -22.92 -10.44
N TRP A 163 8.40 -21.64 -10.79
CA TRP A 163 8.39 -21.17 -12.19
C TRP A 163 9.55 -21.73 -13.00
N ARG A 164 10.78 -21.70 -12.46
CA ARG A 164 11.95 -22.30 -13.14
C ARG A 164 11.83 -23.81 -13.33
N ALA A 165 10.98 -24.46 -12.55
CA ALA A 165 10.76 -25.90 -12.62
C ALA A 165 9.42 -26.28 -13.24
N TRP A 166 8.71 -25.35 -13.90
CA TRP A 166 7.42 -25.57 -14.57
C TRP A 166 6.33 -26.20 -13.67
N GLY A 167 6.36 -25.89 -12.37
CA GLY A 167 5.47 -26.50 -11.39
C GLY A 167 5.99 -27.87 -10.92
N MET A 168 6.67 -27.89 -9.77
CA MET A 168 7.10 -29.16 -9.16
C MET A 168 5.96 -29.85 -8.43
N VAL A 169 5.69 -31.09 -8.81
CA VAL A 169 4.74 -31.99 -8.12
C VAL A 169 5.37 -32.76 -6.95
N ASN A 170 6.71 -32.93 -6.93
CA ASN A 170 7.40 -33.66 -5.88
C ASN A 170 7.87 -32.72 -4.76
N PHE A 171 7.24 -32.81 -3.59
CA PHE A 171 7.55 -31.99 -2.43
C PHE A 171 8.99 -32.16 -1.92
N LYS A 172 9.56 -33.37 -1.98
CA LYS A 172 10.93 -33.63 -1.51
C LYS A 172 11.96 -32.83 -2.33
N ASN A 173 11.80 -32.80 -3.65
CA ASN A 173 12.65 -32.04 -4.56
C ASN A 173 12.45 -30.53 -4.40
N PHE A 174 11.21 -30.09 -4.20
CA PHE A 174 10.91 -28.70 -3.90
C PHE A 174 11.59 -28.28 -2.60
N ARG A 175 11.43 -29.04 -1.51
CA ARG A 175 12.05 -28.77 -0.20
C ARG A 175 13.58 -28.67 -0.30
N LEU A 176 14.24 -29.56 -1.04
CA LEU A 176 15.69 -29.50 -1.23
C LEU A 176 16.14 -28.20 -1.89
N ARG A 177 15.44 -27.75 -2.94
CA ARG A 177 15.74 -26.49 -3.64
C ARG A 177 15.43 -25.26 -2.79
N VAL A 178 14.39 -25.32 -1.95
CA VAL A 178 14.09 -24.28 -0.97
C VAL A 178 15.21 -24.20 0.08
N LEU A 179 15.66 -25.33 0.62
CA LEU A 179 16.76 -25.37 1.58
C LEU A 179 18.08 -24.92 0.97
N ASP A 180 18.40 -25.31 -0.27
CA ASP A 180 19.61 -24.84 -0.96
C ASP A 180 19.59 -23.33 -1.20
N ARG A 181 18.43 -22.78 -1.62
CA ARG A 181 18.28 -21.36 -1.94
C ARG A 181 18.16 -20.44 -0.73
N PHE A 182 17.47 -20.87 0.32
CA PHE A 182 17.14 -20.06 1.50
C PHE A 182 17.81 -20.52 2.79
N GLY A 183 18.50 -21.66 2.79
CA GLY A 183 19.14 -22.20 3.99
C GLY A 183 20.64 -22.37 3.84
N ARG A 184 21.43 -21.56 4.57
CA ARG A 184 22.73 -21.94 5.21
C ARG A 184 22.99 -20.97 6.38
N ALA A 185 23.58 -21.31 7.53
CA ALA A 185 24.07 -22.57 8.12
C ALA A 185 23.72 -22.60 9.62
N LYS A 186 23.70 -23.79 10.25
CA LYS A 186 24.01 -23.85 11.69
C LYS A 186 25.44 -23.32 11.85
N THR A 187 25.58 -22.18 12.50
CA THR A 187 26.76 -21.77 13.27
C THR A 187 26.24 -21.19 14.55
#